data_AF-A0A368FCL3-F1
#
_entry.id   AF-A0A368FCL3-F1
#
_cell.length_a   1.000
_cell.length_b   1.000
_cell.length_c   1.000
_cell.angle_alpha   90.00
_cell.angle_beta   90.00
_cell.angle_gamma   90.00
#
_symmetry.space_group_name_H-M   'P 1'
#
loop_
_entity.id
_entity.type
_entity.pdbx_description
1 polymer ?
#
loop_
_entity_poly.entity_id
_entity_poly.type
_entity_poly.pdbx_seq_one_letter_code
_entity_poly.pdbx_strand_id
1 'polypeptide(L)'
;MVSSTSWHSPKMLLHVVPIAILVTLFVALVGYVSWSLHIFNPVPLRIRMDCDIYDGEEGKARLEEYKRNRTVLRHQIDVNENKCSSIRKRRYLPTDVPDRMEVHHYMYFLRIVSKDYDFLEEVMTMMYSPLHFYCFVIDSRATPKFERLVRTLGECILNIIVPPGTYDTSTAHGTFVALNTCYIGMEKFPWKHSIITEENEMPIHSIHYIADNARRLGDAARIGRVTISEEHARILGKDLSKASKRDQEYVKRAMCTWLTSRRFPLTLPRSFQPVLFRFLAQQDFENCEPLSPTFDKNVALDVCHTERFDKRGNCIVGMEDYDESTKSKYLFVRADPYFDHGIIQCVNEFVYHRTYKNGYGDVYYT
;
A
#
# COMPACT_ATOMS: atom_id res chain seq x y z
N MET A 1 68.37 -25.76 -50.13
CA MET A 1 67.07 -25.34 -50.72
C MET A 1 66.06 -25.30 -49.57
N VAL A 2 65.77 -24.09 -49.06
CA VAL A 2 64.45 -23.39 -49.18
C VAL A 2 63.33 -24.23 -48.53
N SER A 3 62.73 -23.83 -47.41
CA SER A 3 61.80 -22.70 -47.34
C SER A 3 61.54 -22.26 -45.89
N SER A 4 61.70 -20.96 -45.64
CA SER A 4 61.17 -20.25 -44.49
C SER A 4 59.68 -19.96 -44.70
N THR A 5 58.80 -20.44 -43.83
CA THR A 5 57.40 -20.00 -43.78
C THR A 5 57.19 -19.04 -42.62
N SER A 6 57.45 -17.75 -42.89
CA SER A 6 57.02 -16.67 -42.00
C SER A 6 55.50 -16.53 -42.04
N TRP A 7 54.81 -16.88 -40.96
CA TRP A 7 53.38 -16.62 -40.79
C TRP A 7 53.14 -15.54 -39.74
N HIS A 8 53.71 -14.35 -39.92
CA HIS A 8 53.25 -13.14 -39.23
C HIS A 8 52.86 -12.11 -40.28
N SER A 9 51.62 -12.22 -40.77
CA SER A 9 50.98 -11.20 -41.59
C SER A 9 50.45 -10.10 -40.67
N PRO A 10 51.01 -8.87 -40.68
CA PRO A 10 50.54 -7.77 -39.85
C PRO A 10 49.10 -7.33 -40.18
N LYS A 11 48.56 -7.75 -41.34
CA LYS A 11 47.17 -7.48 -41.73
C LYS A 11 46.13 -8.31 -40.96
N MET A 12 46.49 -9.51 -40.47
CA MET A 12 45.58 -10.29 -39.63
C MET A 12 45.50 -9.72 -38.20
N LEU A 13 46.63 -9.29 -37.63
CA LEU A 13 46.66 -8.67 -36.31
C LEU A 13 45.84 -7.35 -36.29
N LEU A 14 45.89 -6.58 -37.36
CA LEU A 14 45.19 -5.28 -37.47
C LEU A 14 43.67 -5.39 -37.53
N HIS A 15 43.11 -6.51 -38.01
CA HIS A 15 41.66 -6.75 -38.07
C HIS A 15 41.12 -7.54 -36.88
N VAL A 16 41.94 -8.40 -36.26
CA VAL A 16 41.54 -9.19 -35.08
C VAL A 16 41.42 -8.31 -33.82
N VAL A 17 42.29 -7.31 -33.65
CA VAL A 17 42.25 -6.39 -32.49
C VAL A 17 40.95 -5.56 -32.45
N PRO A 18 40.47 -4.93 -33.54
CA PRO A 18 39.18 -4.25 -33.57
C PRO A 18 38.00 -5.18 -33.27
N ILE A 19 38.01 -6.40 -33.80
CA ILE A 19 36.93 -7.38 -33.60
C ILE A 19 36.91 -7.85 -32.14
N ALA A 20 38.06 -8.15 -31.55
CA ALA A 20 38.15 -8.54 -30.14
C ALA A 20 37.66 -7.43 -29.19
N ILE A 21 37.97 -6.17 -29.49
CA ILE A 21 37.47 -5.02 -28.71
C ILE A 21 35.94 -4.90 -28.86
N LEU A 22 35.41 -5.00 -30.07
CA LEU A 22 33.97 -4.93 -30.33
C LEU A 22 33.20 -6.07 -29.65
N VAL A 23 33.71 -7.29 -29.69
CA VAL A 23 33.12 -8.44 -28.99
C VAL A 23 33.16 -8.23 -27.48
N THR A 24 34.27 -7.71 -26.94
CA THR A 24 34.38 -7.43 -25.50
C THR A 24 33.39 -6.35 -25.05
N LEU A 25 33.26 -5.27 -25.84
CA LEU A 25 32.27 -4.21 -25.59
C LEU A 25 30.84 -4.72 -25.72
N PHE A 26 30.56 -5.59 -26.68
CA PHE A 26 29.24 -6.22 -26.83
C PHE A 26 28.92 -7.13 -25.64
N VAL A 27 29.85 -7.99 -25.21
CA VAL A 27 29.66 -8.85 -24.03
C VAL A 27 29.50 -8.02 -22.76
N ALA A 28 30.28 -6.95 -22.60
CA ALA A 28 30.14 -6.02 -21.48
C ALA A 28 28.80 -5.29 -21.52
N LEU A 29 28.33 -4.86 -22.70
CA LEU A 29 27.03 -4.23 -22.88
C LEU A 29 25.90 -5.21 -22.61
N VAL A 30 25.96 -6.44 -23.14
CA VAL A 30 24.96 -7.48 -22.88
C VAL A 30 24.98 -7.86 -21.40
N GLY A 31 26.14 -7.99 -20.77
CA GLY A 31 26.28 -8.22 -19.33
C GLY A 31 25.69 -7.08 -18.52
N TYR A 32 25.95 -5.83 -18.91
CA TYR A 32 25.38 -4.64 -18.28
C TYR A 32 23.87 -4.57 -18.47
N VAL A 33 23.36 -4.82 -19.69
CA VAL A 33 21.93 -4.82 -20.00
C VAL A 33 21.23 -5.95 -19.26
N SER A 34 21.78 -7.17 -19.27
CA SER A 34 21.21 -8.33 -18.55
C SER A 34 21.23 -8.14 -17.04
N TRP A 35 22.31 -7.57 -16.48
CA TRP A 35 22.38 -7.18 -15.07
C TRP A 35 21.36 -6.09 -14.75
N SER A 36 21.21 -5.10 -15.63
CA SER A 36 20.21 -4.04 -15.50
C SER A 36 18.79 -4.61 -15.56
N LEU A 37 18.50 -5.54 -16.48
CA LEU A 37 17.19 -6.19 -16.61
C LEU A 37 16.83 -7.01 -15.36
N HIS A 38 17.79 -7.69 -14.73
CA HIS A 38 17.56 -8.36 -13.43
C HIS A 38 17.30 -7.39 -12.26
N ILE A 39 17.66 -6.10 -12.38
CA ILE A 39 17.30 -5.07 -11.40
C ILE A 39 15.85 -4.62 -11.60
N PHE A 40 15.31 -4.73 -12.82
CA PHE A 40 13.96 -4.30 -13.16
C PHE A 40 12.90 -5.39 -13.08
N ASN A 41 13.29 -6.66 -13.01
CA ASN A 41 12.33 -7.75 -12.82
C ASN A 41 11.99 -7.89 -11.32
N PRO A 42 10.71 -7.76 -10.93
CA PRO A 42 10.31 -7.88 -9.54
C PRO A 42 10.62 -9.27 -9.01
N VAL A 43 11.06 -9.36 -7.76
CA VAL A 43 11.32 -10.65 -7.11
C VAL A 43 9.99 -11.34 -6.85
N PRO A 44 9.87 -12.65 -7.15
CA PRO A 44 8.60 -13.35 -6.99
C PRO A 44 8.04 -13.24 -5.58
N LEU A 45 6.72 -13.31 -5.48
CA LEU A 45 6.04 -13.31 -4.19
C LEU A 45 6.51 -14.51 -3.35
N ARG A 46 6.94 -14.23 -2.13
CA ARG A 46 7.39 -15.24 -1.16
C ARG A 46 6.33 -15.40 -0.08
N ILE A 47 5.70 -16.56 -0.06
CA ILE A 47 4.68 -16.95 0.90
C ILE A 47 5.21 -18.18 1.65
N ARG A 48 5.08 -18.23 2.98
CA ARG A 48 5.55 -19.34 3.82
C ARG A 48 4.44 -20.29 4.24
N MET A 49 3.21 -19.98 3.87
CA MET A 49 2.00 -20.69 4.27
C MET A 49 1.24 -21.11 3.03
N ASP A 50 0.94 -22.40 2.89
CA ASP A 50 0.04 -22.87 1.85
C ASP A 50 -1.40 -22.59 2.33
N CYS A 51 -2.07 -21.65 1.68
CA CYS A 51 -3.37 -21.16 2.10
C CYS A 51 -4.52 -22.05 1.66
N ASP A 52 -4.34 -22.81 0.57
CA ASP A 52 -5.38 -23.66 -0.01
C ASP A 52 -5.66 -24.90 0.87
N ILE A 53 -4.72 -25.29 1.76
CA ILE A 53 -4.91 -26.44 2.65
C ILE A 53 -6.01 -26.24 3.70
N TYR A 54 -6.45 -25.00 3.92
CA TYR A 54 -7.49 -24.64 4.89
C TYR A 54 -8.90 -24.65 4.28
N ASP A 55 -9.02 -24.90 2.97
CA ASP A 55 -10.30 -24.99 2.29
C ASP A 55 -10.98 -26.37 2.47
N GLY A 56 -12.31 -26.37 2.46
CA GLY A 56 -13.13 -27.58 2.57
C GLY A 56 -13.23 -28.17 3.99
N GLU A 57 -13.88 -29.32 4.13
CA GLU A 57 -14.15 -29.95 5.44
C GLU A 57 -12.86 -30.38 6.16
N GLU A 58 -11.89 -30.95 5.45
CA GLU A 58 -10.59 -31.30 6.03
C GLU A 58 -9.78 -30.05 6.43
N GLY A 59 -9.91 -28.97 5.66
CA GLY A 59 -9.26 -27.70 5.92
C GLY A 59 -9.72 -27.05 7.23
N LYS A 60 -11.01 -27.18 7.59
CA LYS A 60 -11.54 -26.71 8.89
C LYS A 60 -10.80 -27.34 10.08
N ALA A 61 -10.49 -28.63 10.03
CA ALA A 61 -9.75 -29.30 11.11
C ALA A 61 -8.31 -28.77 11.22
N ARG A 62 -7.64 -28.53 10.07
CA ARG A 62 -6.30 -27.92 10.03
C ARG A 62 -6.32 -26.48 10.54
N LEU A 63 -7.38 -25.73 10.25
CA LEU A 63 -7.56 -24.37 10.74
C LEU A 63 -7.68 -24.32 12.26
N GLU A 64 -8.45 -25.24 12.87
CA GLU A 64 -8.53 -25.34 14.33
C GLU A 64 -7.19 -25.72 14.97
N GLU A 65 -6.37 -26.52 14.30
CA GLU A 65 -4.99 -26.76 14.74
C GLU A 65 -4.12 -25.50 14.62
N TYR A 66 -4.18 -24.81 13.48
CA TYR A 66 -3.44 -23.58 13.23
C TYR A 66 -3.76 -22.49 14.27
N LYS A 67 -5.03 -22.32 14.64
CA LYS A 67 -5.46 -21.32 15.64
C LYS A 67 -4.78 -21.48 17.00
N ARG A 68 -4.31 -22.69 17.34
CA ARG A 68 -3.57 -22.97 18.58
C ARG A 68 -2.09 -22.58 18.51
N ASN A 69 -1.52 -22.53 17.30
CA ASN A 69 -0.12 -22.19 17.07
C ASN A 69 0.02 -21.34 15.80
N ARG A 70 -0.52 -20.12 15.88
CA ARG A 70 -0.55 -19.17 14.76
C ARG A 70 0.87 -18.80 14.34
N THR A 71 1.04 -18.57 13.04
CA THR A 71 2.27 -17.93 12.57
C THR A 71 2.27 -16.47 12.98
N VAL A 72 3.42 -15.95 13.40
CA VAL A 72 3.59 -14.55 13.82
C VAL A 72 4.89 -14.01 13.24
N LEU A 73 4.92 -12.71 12.99
CA LEU A 73 6.13 -12.02 12.58
C LEU A 73 7.14 -12.01 13.74
N ARG A 74 8.29 -12.63 13.52
CA ARG A 74 9.39 -12.72 14.51
C ARG A 74 10.60 -11.88 14.15
N HIS A 75 10.86 -11.69 12.85
CA HIS A 75 11.97 -10.89 12.37
C HIS A 75 11.54 -9.44 12.23
N GLN A 76 12.42 -8.51 12.60
CA GLN A 76 12.25 -7.09 12.35
C GLN A 76 13.44 -6.61 11.53
N ILE A 77 13.17 -6.04 10.35
CA ILE A 77 14.21 -5.48 9.48
C ILE A 77 15.08 -4.49 10.25
N ASP A 78 16.39 -4.65 10.12
CA ASP A 78 17.36 -3.69 10.63
C ASP A 78 17.79 -2.65 9.58
N VAL A 79 18.38 -1.55 10.03
CA VAL A 79 18.82 -0.43 9.19
C VAL A 79 19.90 -0.89 8.19
N ASN A 80 20.76 -1.83 8.57
CA ASN A 80 21.79 -2.38 7.69
C ASN A 80 21.23 -3.21 6.52
N GLU A 81 20.04 -3.79 6.69
CA GLU A 81 19.29 -4.53 5.67
C GLU A 81 18.56 -3.59 4.70
N ASN A 82 18.48 -2.28 5.01
CA ASN A 82 17.61 -1.32 4.32
C ASN A 82 18.27 -0.54 3.17
N LYS A 83 19.22 -1.15 2.46
CA LYS A 83 19.80 -0.54 1.24
C LYS A 83 18.77 -0.59 0.10
N CYS A 84 18.76 0.39 -0.81
CA CYS A 84 17.81 0.38 -1.95
C CYS A 84 17.85 -0.91 -2.78
N SER A 85 19.03 -1.51 -2.94
CA SER A 85 19.17 -2.80 -3.61
C SER A 85 18.44 -3.93 -2.90
N SER A 86 18.37 -3.90 -1.58
CA SER A 86 17.66 -4.88 -0.76
C SER A 86 16.16 -4.62 -0.76
N ILE A 87 15.74 -3.36 -0.58
CA ILE A 87 14.32 -2.94 -0.61
C ILE A 87 13.65 -3.39 -1.91
N ARG A 88 14.27 -3.08 -3.06
CA ARG A 88 13.75 -3.44 -4.38
C ARG A 88 13.71 -4.95 -4.66
N LYS A 89 14.47 -5.75 -3.90
CA LYS A 89 14.60 -7.20 -4.12
C LYS A 89 13.89 -8.06 -3.09
N ARG A 90 13.53 -7.53 -1.92
CA ARG A 90 12.96 -8.38 -0.85
C ARG A 90 11.44 -8.54 -0.93
N ARG A 91 10.76 -7.63 -1.64
CA ARG A 91 9.32 -7.68 -1.89
C ARG A 91 9.03 -7.56 -3.38
N TYR A 92 7.88 -8.07 -3.80
CA TYR A 92 7.41 -7.95 -5.18
C TYR A 92 6.87 -6.53 -5.42
N LEU A 93 7.60 -5.71 -6.18
CA LEU A 93 7.17 -4.37 -6.58
C LEU A 93 7.20 -4.28 -8.11
N PRO A 94 6.06 -4.46 -8.80
CA PRO A 94 6.01 -4.51 -10.26
C PRO A 94 6.44 -3.17 -10.89
N THR A 95 7.18 -3.23 -11.99
CA THR A 95 7.62 -2.04 -12.73
C THR A 95 6.59 -1.56 -13.75
N ASP A 96 5.64 -2.42 -14.09
CA ASP A 96 4.52 -2.21 -15.00
C ASP A 96 3.25 -2.94 -14.51
N VAL A 97 2.10 -2.53 -15.03
CA VAL A 97 0.80 -3.15 -14.69
C VAL A 97 0.29 -3.84 -15.96
N PRO A 98 -0.22 -5.08 -15.89
CA PRO A 98 -0.84 -5.71 -17.06
C PRO A 98 -1.94 -4.83 -17.64
N ASP A 99 -2.05 -4.70 -18.97
CA ASP A 99 -3.06 -3.85 -19.64
C ASP A 99 -4.49 -4.09 -19.14
N ARG A 100 -4.85 -5.36 -18.91
CA ARG A 100 -6.17 -5.75 -18.36
C ARG A 100 -6.46 -5.20 -16.96
N MET A 101 -5.41 -4.86 -16.21
CA MET A 101 -5.48 -4.32 -14.85
C MET A 101 -5.34 -2.79 -14.85
N GLU A 102 -5.04 -2.15 -15.98
CA GLU A 102 -4.94 -0.70 -16.05
C GLU A 102 -6.33 -0.05 -15.94
N VAL A 103 -6.52 0.68 -14.84
CA VAL A 103 -7.58 1.67 -14.71
C VAL A 103 -6.86 3.01 -14.84
N HIS A 104 -7.09 3.78 -15.91
CA HIS A 104 -6.53 5.13 -16.09
C HIS A 104 -7.09 6.15 -15.07
N HIS A 105 -7.03 5.78 -13.79
CA HIS A 105 -7.56 6.48 -12.63
C HIS A 105 -6.51 6.42 -11.52
N TYR A 106 -5.57 7.35 -11.57
CA TYR A 106 -4.42 7.35 -10.66
C TYR A 106 -4.85 7.67 -9.23
N MET A 107 -4.51 6.76 -8.32
CA MET A 107 -4.83 6.84 -6.91
C MET A 107 -3.70 7.48 -6.11
N TYR A 108 -4.05 8.14 -5.01
CA TYR A 108 -3.10 8.64 -4.03
C TYR A 108 -3.37 8.05 -2.64
N PHE A 109 -2.56 7.06 -2.25
CA PHE A 109 -2.69 6.43 -0.93
C PHE A 109 -1.95 7.26 0.12
N LEU A 110 -2.62 7.53 1.23
CA LEU A 110 -2.03 8.20 2.38
C LEU A 110 -2.12 7.30 3.60
N ARG A 111 -1.05 7.26 4.36
CA ARG A 111 -0.97 6.42 5.56
C ARG A 111 -0.16 7.09 6.65
N ILE A 112 -0.68 7.04 7.87
CA ILE A 112 0.06 7.41 9.08
C ILE A 112 0.74 6.15 9.60
N VAL A 113 2.05 6.22 9.86
CA VAL A 113 2.89 5.06 10.20
C VAL A 113 3.77 5.35 11.43
N SER A 114 4.08 4.33 12.24
CA SER A 114 4.76 4.54 13.53
C SER A 114 5.63 3.40 14.07
N LYS A 115 5.37 2.13 13.76
CA LYS A 115 6.00 1.00 14.45
C LYS A 115 6.38 -0.20 13.58
N ASP A 116 5.52 -0.63 12.65
CA ASP A 116 5.61 -1.97 12.06
C ASP A 116 6.12 -1.92 10.62
N TYR A 117 7.43 -1.77 10.45
CA TYR A 117 8.04 -1.53 9.14
C TYR A 117 7.92 -2.73 8.18
N ASP A 118 8.16 -3.95 8.68
CA ASP A 118 7.99 -5.17 7.89
C ASP A 118 6.56 -5.34 7.36
N PHE A 119 5.58 -5.04 8.21
CA PHE A 119 4.16 -5.06 7.85
C PHE A 119 3.81 -3.95 6.85
N LEU A 120 4.37 -2.75 7.02
CA LEU A 120 4.21 -1.65 6.08
C LEU A 120 4.67 -2.07 4.67
N GLU A 121 5.84 -2.70 4.52
CA GLU A 121 6.31 -3.18 3.22
C GLU A 121 5.49 -4.34 2.66
N GLU A 122 5.02 -5.23 3.51
CA GLU A 122 4.17 -6.36 3.10
C GLU A 122 2.83 -5.88 2.58
N VAL A 123 2.16 -4.98 3.30
CA VAL A 123 0.92 -4.35 2.83
C VAL A 123 1.18 -3.53 1.56
N MET A 124 2.32 -2.84 1.48
CA MET A 124 2.70 -2.11 0.27
C MET A 124 2.77 -3.04 -0.95
N THR A 125 3.31 -4.24 -0.80
CA THR A 125 3.36 -5.27 -1.86
C THR A 125 1.97 -5.59 -2.42
N MET A 126 0.94 -5.63 -1.56
CA MET A 126 -0.43 -5.96 -1.96
C MET A 126 -1.10 -4.84 -2.76
N MET A 127 -0.71 -3.60 -2.53
CA MET A 127 -1.35 -2.41 -3.14
C MET A 127 -0.45 -1.67 -4.13
N TYR A 128 0.81 -2.09 -4.32
CA TYR A 128 1.76 -1.37 -5.14
C TYR A 128 1.37 -1.41 -6.62
N SER A 129 1.45 -0.24 -7.24
CA SER A 129 1.35 -0.03 -8.67
C SER A 129 2.26 1.15 -9.04
N PRO A 130 3.05 1.05 -10.12
CA PRO A 130 3.85 2.16 -10.62
C PRO A 130 2.99 3.35 -11.10
N LEU A 131 1.68 3.14 -11.32
CA LEU A 131 0.73 4.16 -11.77
C LEU A 131 0.14 5.00 -10.62
N HIS A 132 0.37 4.62 -9.38
CA HIS A 132 -0.22 5.27 -8.20
C HIS A 132 0.83 5.95 -7.35
N PHE A 133 0.39 6.81 -6.45
CA PHE A 133 1.23 7.52 -5.50
C PHE A 133 0.94 7.03 -4.08
N TYR A 134 1.96 7.01 -3.23
CA TYR A 134 1.86 6.54 -1.85
C TYR A 134 2.57 7.53 -0.95
N CYS A 135 1.91 8.02 0.09
CA CYS A 135 2.50 8.91 1.06
C CYS A 135 2.46 8.30 2.45
N PHE A 136 3.62 8.25 3.09
CA PHE A 136 3.76 7.79 4.48
C PHE A 136 4.17 8.97 5.35
N VAL A 137 3.25 9.39 6.23
CA VAL A 137 3.52 10.41 7.25
C VAL A 137 3.88 9.73 8.56
N ILE A 138 4.98 10.17 9.17
CA ILE A 138 5.56 9.51 10.33
C ILE A 138 5.00 10.16 11.61
N ASP A 139 4.36 9.37 12.46
CA ASP A 139 3.90 9.81 13.78
C ASP A 139 5.11 10.13 14.68
N SER A 140 5.01 11.17 15.50
CA SER A 140 6.09 11.60 16.41
C SER A 140 6.46 10.56 17.48
N ARG A 141 5.62 9.54 17.71
CA ARG A 141 5.92 8.40 18.60
C ARG A 141 6.80 7.34 17.93
N ALA A 142 7.08 7.46 16.64
CA ALA A 142 7.95 6.53 15.92
C ALA A 142 9.36 6.52 16.50
N THR A 143 9.99 5.34 16.50
CA THR A 143 11.39 5.23 16.91
C THR A 143 12.33 5.81 15.83
N PRO A 144 13.53 6.28 16.20
CA PRO A 144 14.52 6.73 15.21
C PRO A 144 14.90 5.64 14.19
N LYS A 145 14.90 4.37 14.62
CA LYS A 145 15.10 3.22 13.72
C LYS A 145 13.98 3.17 12.68
N PHE A 146 12.73 3.18 13.11
CA PHE A 146 11.57 3.14 12.22
C PHE A 146 11.55 4.33 11.25
N GLU A 147 11.78 5.55 11.75
CA GLU A 147 11.84 6.75 10.91
C GLU A 147 12.87 6.59 9.79
N ARG A 148 14.08 6.15 10.13
CA ARG A 148 15.15 5.92 9.15
C ARG A 148 14.75 4.87 8.11
N LEU A 149 14.10 3.79 8.54
CA LEU A 149 13.64 2.75 7.63
C LEU A 149 12.63 3.28 6.60
N VAL A 150 11.60 4.00 7.06
CA VAL A 150 10.56 4.58 6.19
C VAL A 150 11.13 5.66 5.26
N ARG A 151 12.03 6.52 5.74
CA ARG A 151 12.65 7.53 4.89
C ARG A 151 13.45 6.92 3.74
N THR A 152 14.27 5.91 4.04
CA THR A 152 15.02 5.21 3.01
C THR A 152 14.11 4.48 2.02
N LEU A 153 12.96 3.95 2.46
CA LEU A 153 11.95 3.41 1.53
C LEU A 153 11.49 4.48 0.51
N GLY A 154 11.17 5.68 0.96
CA GLY A 154 10.79 6.81 0.09
C GLY A 154 11.90 7.28 -0.85
N GLU A 155 13.17 7.22 -0.41
CA GLU A 155 14.32 7.53 -1.27
C GLU A 155 14.54 6.47 -2.36
N CYS A 156 14.20 5.21 -2.06
CA CYS A 156 14.49 4.08 -2.94
C CYS A 156 13.40 3.81 -3.99
N ILE A 157 12.16 4.23 -3.75
CA ILE A 157 11.00 3.94 -4.61
C ILE A 157 10.33 5.25 -5.04
N LEU A 158 10.37 5.56 -6.34
CA LEU A 158 10.08 6.89 -6.89
C LEU A 158 8.68 7.44 -6.60
N ASN A 159 7.68 6.58 -6.51
CA ASN A 159 6.28 6.95 -6.28
C ASN A 159 5.86 6.82 -4.80
N ILE A 160 6.83 6.66 -3.89
CA ILE A 160 6.64 6.72 -2.45
C ILE A 160 7.15 8.07 -1.93
N ILE A 161 6.27 8.82 -1.29
CA ILE A 161 6.52 10.13 -0.71
C ILE A 161 6.58 9.98 0.81
N VAL A 162 7.66 10.50 1.41
CA VAL A 162 7.82 10.56 2.86
C VAL A 162 8.16 11.99 3.23
N PRO A 163 7.20 12.78 3.77
CA PRO A 163 7.47 14.15 4.18
C PRO A 163 8.61 14.23 5.22
N PRO A 164 9.39 15.31 5.25
CA PRO A 164 10.56 15.43 6.12
C PRO A 164 10.22 15.54 7.61
N GLY A 165 9.01 15.98 7.97
CA GLY A 165 8.59 16.12 9.37
C GLY A 165 8.03 14.84 10.00
N THR A 166 8.03 14.82 11.33
CA THR A 166 7.21 13.90 12.15
C THR A 166 6.07 14.68 12.79
N TYR A 167 4.93 14.04 13.02
CA TYR A 167 3.71 14.75 13.45
C TYR A 167 3.04 14.05 14.63
N ASP A 168 2.56 14.82 15.61
CA ASP A 168 1.71 14.28 16.67
C ASP A 168 0.32 13.96 16.12
N THR A 169 0.06 12.69 15.78
CA THR A 169 -1.25 12.26 15.28
C THR A 169 -2.19 11.75 16.37
N SER A 170 -1.86 12.00 17.65
CA SER A 170 -2.76 11.72 18.77
C SER A 170 -3.98 12.64 18.78
N THR A 171 -3.85 13.85 18.22
CA THR A 171 -4.92 14.83 18.08
C THR A 171 -5.50 14.82 16.66
N ALA A 172 -6.76 15.25 16.53
CA ALA A 172 -7.40 15.45 15.23
C ALA A 172 -6.67 16.51 14.39
N HIS A 173 -6.31 17.63 15.02
CA HIS A 173 -5.57 18.70 14.36
C HIS A 173 -4.24 18.19 13.81
N GLY A 174 -3.42 17.54 14.63
CA GLY A 174 -2.14 16.99 14.19
C GLY A 174 -2.26 15.88 13.15
N THR A 175 -3.33 15.06 13.21
CA THR A 175 -3.67 14.09 12.16
C THR A 175 -3.89 14.77 10.81
N PHE A 176 -4.71 15.82 10.75
CA PHE A 176 -4.97 16.51 9.47
C PHE A 176 -3.78 17.33 8.99
N VAL A 177 -3.01 17.95 9.89
CA VAL A 177 -1.75 18.62 9.53
C VAL A 177 -0.79 17.61 8.89
N ALA A 178 -0.61 16.44 9.51
CA ALA A 178 0.24 15.37 8.98
C ALA A 178 -0.22 14.96 7.57
N LEU A 179 -1.48 14.57 7.41
CA LEU A 179 -2.04 14.15 6.12
C LEU A 179 -1.97 15.27 5.08
N ASN A 180 -2.14 16.53 5.47
CA ASN A 180 -2.09 17.66 4.54
C ASN A 180 -0.68 17.84 3.94
N THR A 181 0.37 17.45 4.67
CA THR A 181 1.76 17.57 4.17
C THR A 181 2.05 16.69 2.96
N CYS A 182 1.31 15.58 2.80
CA CYS A 182 1.38 14.74 1.61
C CYS A 182 1.00 15.48 0.32
N TYR A 183 0.22 16.57 0.38
CA TYR A 183 -0.27 17.22 -0.83
C TYR A 183 0.66 18.30 -1.37
N ILE A 184 1.63 18.75 -0.58
CA ILE A 184 2.56 19.80 -0.98
C ILE A 184 3.33 19.34 -2.23
N GLY A 185 3.08 19.99 -3.37
CA GLY A 185 3.72 19.66 -4.64
C GLY A 185 3.08 18.50 -5.40
N MET A 186 1.98 17.95 -4.90
CA MET A 186 1.21 16.90 -5.58
C MET A 186 0.17 17.46 -6.57
N GLU A 187 -0.01 18.78 -6.63
CA GLU A 187 -0.94 19.44 -7.55
C GLU A 187 -0.52 19.24 -9.02
N LYS A 188 0.78 19.04 -9.28
CA LYS A 188 1.31 18.82 -10.64
C LYS A 188 1.03 17.42 -11.19
N PHE A 189 0.68 16.46 -10.34
CA PHE A 189 0.47 15.07 -10.76
C PHE A 189 -1.02 14.78 -11.02
N PRO A 190 -1.36 13.90 -11.98
CA PRO A 190 -2.75 13.68 -12.44
C PRO A 190 -3.58 12.71 -11.58
N TRP A 191 -3.34 12.62 -10.26
CA TRP A 191 -4.14 11.80 -9.36
C TRP A 191 -5.61 12.27 -9.29
N LYS A 192 -6.52 11.33 -9.02
CA LYS A 192 -7.97 11.53 -9.09
C LYS A 192 -8.66 11.40 -7.73
N HIS A 193 -8.25 10.41 -6.93
CA HIS A 193 -8.78 10.17 -5.60
C HIS A 193 -7.65 9.88 -4.63
N SER A 194 -7.82 10.33 -3.38
CA SER A 194 -7.03 9.82 -2.28
C SER A 194 -7.74 8.70 -1.55
N ILE A 195 -6.95 7.77 -1.01
CA ILE A 195 -7.42 6.77 -0.06
C ILE A 195 -6.55 6.88 1.20
N ILE A 196 -7.18 7.20 2.32
CA ILE A 196 -6.49 7.37 3.61
C ILE A 196 -6.74 6.11 4.44
N THR A 197 -5.67 5.43 4.83
CA THR A 197 -5.67 4.18 5.60
C THR A 197 -4.83 4.30 6.87
N GLU A 198 -5.05 3.41 7.82
CA GLU A 198 -4.26 3.27 9.05
C GLU A 198 -3.12 2.26 8.88
N GLU A 199 -2.06 2.36 9.71
CA GLU A 199 -0.89 1.47 9.68
C GLU A 199 -1.22 -0.03 9.73
N ASN A 200 -2.31 -0.42 10.39
CA ASN A 200 -2.70 -1.82 10.59
C ASN A 200 -3.74 -2.35 9.58
N GLU A 201 -4.09 -1.58 8.55
CA GLU A 201 -5.07 -1.97 7.53
C GLU A 201 -4.42 -2.63 6.30
N MET A 202 -4.85 -3.81 5.89
CA MET A 202 -4.40 -4.42 4.64
C MET A 202 -5.53 -4.49 3.61
N PRO A 203 -5.24 -4.32 2.31
CA PRO A 203 -6.24 -4.47 1.27
C PRO A 203 -6.67 -5.93 1.16
N ILE A 204 -7.96 -6.15 0.91
CA ILE A 204 -8.53 -7.48 0.64
C ILE A 204 -9.00 -7.64 -0.81
N HIS A 205 -8.66 -6.67 -1.66
CA HIS A 205 -8.94 -6.66 -3.10
C HIS A 205 -7.72 -6.20 -3.88
N SER A 206 -7.69 -6.54 -5.17
CA SER A 206 -6.63 -6.08 -6.08
C SER A 206 -6.61 -4.56 -6.19
N ILE A 207 -5.42 -4.02 -6.48
CA ILE A 207 -5.25 -2.58 -6.69
C ILE A 207 -6.15 -2.03 -7.79
N HIS A 208 -6.39 -2.82 -8.85
CA HIS A 208 -7.35 -2.54 -9.90
C HIS A 208 -8.78 -2.37 -9.36
N TYR A 209 -9.24 -3.30 -8.51
CA TYR A 209 -10.58 -3.24 -7.93
C TYR A 209 -10.74 -1.99 -7.05
N ILE A 210 -9.71 -1.66 -6.26
CA ILE A 210 -9.69 -0.45 -5.43
C ILE A 210 -9.76 0.82 -6.31
N ALA A 211 -8.95 0.89 -7.36
CA ALA A 211 -8.95 2.02 -8.30
C ALA A 211 -10.28 2.15 -9.04
N ASP A 212 -10.87 1.03 -9.47
CA ASP A 212 -12.16 1.00 -10.15
C ASP A 212 -13.33 1.38 -9.22
N ASN A 213 -13.27 0.98 -7.94
CA ASN A 213 -14.23 1.42 -6.92
C ASN A 213 -14.20 2.94 -6.75
N ALA A 214 -13.01 3.53 -6.67
CA ALA A 214 -12.83 4.98 -6.61
C ALA A 214 -13.25 5.67 -7.92
N ARG A 215 -13.01 5.06 -9.08
CA ARG A 215 -13.48 5.58 -10.38
C ARG A 215 -15.00 5.64 -10.44
N ARG A 216 -15.69 4.59 -9.98
CA ARG A 216 -17.16 4.51 -9.92
C ARG A 216 -17.77 5.46 -8.90
N LEU A 217 -17.01 5.86 -7.87
CA LEU A 217 -17.44 6.85 -6.90
C LEU A 217 -17.65 8.25 -7.53
N GLY A 218 -17.02 8.52 -8.68
CA GLY A 218 -17.15 9.80 -9.37
C GLY A 218 -16.57 10.94 -8.55
N ASP A 219 -17.26 12.07 -8.47
CA ASP A 219 -16.88 13.20 -7.60
C ASP A 219 -17.53 13.13 -6.20
N ALA A 220 -18.08 11.96 -5.81
CA ALA A 220 -18.58 11.75 -4.46
C ALA A 220 -17.43 11.47 -3.48
N ALA A 221 -17.58 11.88 -2.22
CA ALA A 221 -16.62 11.59 -1.16
C ALA A 221 -17.18 10.54 -0.20
N ARG A 222 -16.32 9.60 0.23
CA ARG A 222 -16.66 8.59 1.23
C ARG A 222 -15.85 8.81 2.50
N ILE A 223 -16.56 9.17 3.57
CA ILE A 223 -16.02 9.37 4.92
C ILE A 223 -16.51 8.22 5.78
N GLY A 224 -15.72 7.14 5.83
CA GLY A 224 -16.17 5.86 6.39
C GLY A 224 -17.43 5.36 5.70
N ARG A 225 -18.53 5.19 6.45
CA ARG A 225 -19.84 4.78 5.87
C ARG A 225 -20.65 5.94 5.29
N VAL A 226 -20.27 7.18 5.57
CA VAL A 226 -20.95 8.37 5.03
C VAL A 226 -20.50 8.58 3.59
N THR A 227 -21.46 8.70 2.68
CA THR A 227 -21.20 9.14 1.30
C THR A 227 -21.77 10.55 1.12
N ILE A 228 -20.89 11.52 0.87
CA ILE A 228 -21.25 12.85 0.40
C ILE A 228 -21.35 12.73 -1.12
N SER A 229 -22.57 12.76 -1.66
CA SER A 229 -22.79 12.66 -3.10
C SER A 229 -22.14 13.84 -3.83
N GLU A 230 -21.92 13.69 -5.13
CA GLU A 230 -21.43 14.79 -5.97
C GLU A 230 -22.33 16.03 -5.89
N GLU A 231 -23.65 15.84 -5.85
CA GLU A 231 -24.62 16.92 -5.68
C GLU A 231 -24.45 17.62 -4.32
N HIS A 232 -24.32 16.85 -3.24
CA HIS A 232 -24.10 17.42 -1.91
C HIS A 232 -22.75 18.13 -1.83
N ALA A 233 -21.70 17.58 -2.42
CA ALA A 233 -20.38 18.24 -2.51
C ALA A 233 -20.47 19.59 -3.25
N ARG A 234 -21.29 19.70 -4.30
CA ARG A 234 -21.55 20.97 -4.99
C ARG A 234 -22.30 21.97 -4.10
N ILE A 235 -23.27 21.51 -3.31
CA ILE A 235 -24.02 22.34 -2.34
C ILE A 235 -23.10 22.86 -1.23
N LEU A 236 -22.20 22.02 -0.72
CA LEU A 236 -21.17 22.41 0.26
C LEU A 236 -20.24 23.50 -0.30
N GLY A 237 -20.08 23.54 -1.62
CA GLY A 237 -19.32 24.56 -2.34
C GLY A 237 -17.80 24.45 -2.14
N LYS A 238 -17.08 25.47 -2.60
CA LYS A 238 -15.61 25.54 -2.51
C LYS A 238 -15.10 26.05 -1.15
N ASP A 239 -16.03 26.40 -0.26
CA ASP A 239 -15.76 26.94 1.07
C ASP A 239 -16.85 26.45 2.03
N LEU A 240 -16.59 25.33 2.71
CA LEU A 240 -17.53 24.71 3.64
C LEU A 240 -17.93 25.66 4.78
N SER A 241 -17.12 26.66 5.12
CA SER A 241 -17.48 27.65 6.16
C SER A 241 -18.71 28.50 5.79
N LYS A 242 -19.04 28.57 4.49
CA LYS A 242 -20.22 29.26 3.96
C LYS A 242 -21.44 28.34 3.76
N ALA A 243 -21.28 27.03 3.94
CA ALA A 243 -22.39 26.08 3.87
C ALA A 243 -23.37 26.29 5.03
N SER A 244 -24.54 25.66 4.97
CA SER A 244 -25.51 25.75 6.07
C SER A 244 -24.89 25.22 7.37
N LYS A 245 -25.30 25.76 8.53
CA LYS A 245 -24.82 25.25 9.84
C LYS A 245 -25.07 23.75 10.00
N ARG A 246 -26.20 23.26 9.46
CA ARG A 246 -26.56 21.84 9.46
C ARG A 246 -25.56 21.00 8.66
N ASP A 247 -25.15 21.47 7.50
CA ASP A 247 -24.18 20.77 6.64
C ASP A 247 -22.78 20.79 7.25
N GLN A 248 -22.35 21.94 7.79
CA GLN A 248 -21.09 22.05 8.50
C GLN A 248 -21.02 21.07 9.66
N GLU A 249 -22.08 21.03 10.48
CA GLU A 249 -22.20 20.09 11.59
C GLU A 249 -22.20 18.64 11.10
N TYR A 250 -22.95 18.31 10.05
CA TYR A 250 -22.97 16.95 9.49
C TYR A 250 -21.58 16.47 9.06
N VAL A 251 -20.83 17.30 8.31
CA VAL A 251 -19.47 16.97 7.86
C VAL A 251 -18.52 16.84 9.06
N LYS A 252 -18.61 17.77 10.04
CA LYS A 252 -17.80 17.72 11.27
C LYS A 252 -18.05 16.42 12.04
N ARG A 253 -19.32 16.05 12.24
CA ARG A 253 -19.71 14.82 12.96
C ARG A 253 -19.31 13.56 12.19
N ALA A 254 -19.41 13.56 10.86
CA ALA A 254 -18.94 12.44 10.03
C ALA A 254 -17.43 12.22 10.19
N MET A 255 -16.65 13.31 10.15
CA MET A 255 -15.20 13.25 10.39
C MET A 255 -14.86 12.87 11.83
N CYS A 256 -15.65 13.33 12.81
CA CYS A 256 -15.50 12.91 14.20
C CYS A 256 -15.72 11.40 14.39
N THR A 257 -16.78 10.85 13.78
CA THR A 257 -17.03 9.41 13.75
C THR A 257 -15.84 8.67 13.15
N TRP A 258 -15.31 9.14 12.01
CA TRP A 258 -14.12 8.54 11.42
C TRP A 258 -12.89 8.65 12.32
N LEU A 259 -12.61 9.80 12.94
CA LEU A 259 -11.44 9.99 13.81
C LEU A 259 -11.46 9.09 15.05
N THR A 260 -12.64 8.89 15.62
CA THR A 260 -12.83 8.11 16.86
C THR A 260 -12.71 6.61 16.60
N SER A 261 -13.34 6.09 15.54
CA SER A 261 -13.29 4.66 15.19
C SER A 261 -12.06 4.30 14.36
N ARG A 262 -11.69 5.19 13.43
CA ARG A 262 -10.84 4.95 12.26
C ARG A 262 -11.15 3.63 11.55
N ARG A 263 -12.41 3.20 11.57
CA ARG A 263 -12.78 1.83 11.18
C ARG A 263 -12.64 1.55 9.69
N PHE A 264 -12.90 2.57 8.88
CA PHE A 264 -12.96 2.48 7.44
C PHE A 264 -12.04 3.55 6.83
N PRO A 265 -11.48 3.29 5.63
CA PRO A 265 -10.69 4.29 4.94
C PRO A 265 -11.54 5.51 4.53
N LEU A 266 -10.88 6.64 4.32
CA LEU A 266 -11.49 7.77 3.60
C LEU A 266 -11.16 7.61 2.13
N THR A 267 -12.16 7.78 1.26
CA THR A 267 -11.96 7.87 -0.19
C THR A 267 -12.44 9.24 -0.65
N LEU A 268 -11.52 10.14 -0.97
CA LEU A 268 -11.86 11.53 -1.27
C LEU A 268 -11.48 11.88 -2.71
N PRO A 269 -12.38 12.48 -3.50
CA PRO A 269 -12.03 12.99 -4.81
C PRO A 269 -11.10 14.19 -4.64
N ARG A 270 -10.19 14.35 -5.58
CA ARG A 270 -9.21 15.44 -5.60
C ARG A 270 -9.85 16.82 -5.46
N SER A 271 -11.03 17.00 -6.02
CA SER A 271 -11.80 18.25 -6.00
C SER A 271 -12.29 18.62 -4.59
N PHE A 272 -12.65 17.63 -3.77
CA PHE A 272 -13.28 17.85 -2.46
C PHE A 272 -12.27 17.90 -1.32
N GLN A 273 -11.21 17.11 -1.40
CA GLN A 273 -10.28 16.92 -0.28
C GLN A 273 -9.64 18.23 0.25
N PRO A 274 -9.11 19.17 -0.58
CA PRO A 274 -8.57 20.43 -0.05
C PRO A 274 -9.64 21.30 0.61
N VAL A 275 -10.88 21.21 0.12
CA VAL A 275 -12.03 21.94 0.68
C VAL A 275 -12.36 21.41 2.07
N LEU A 276 -12.43 20.08 2.20
CA LEU A 276 -12.62 19.40 3.48
C LEU A 276 -11.49 19.74 4.45
N PHE A 277 -10.23 19.58 4.06
CA PHE A 277 -9.09 19.75 4.96
C PHE A 277 -8.96 21.19 5.46
N ARG A 278 -9.22 22.20 4.60
CA ARG A 278 -9.27 23.61 5.02
C ARG A 278 -10.35 23.87 6.06
N PHE A 279 -11.53 23.29 5.88
CA PHE A 279 -12.62 23.41 6.85
C PHE A 279 -12.25 22.76 8.18
N LEU A 280 -11.74 21.53 8.16
CA LEU A 280 -11.35 20.78 9.35
C LEU A 280 -10.25 21.49 10.14
N ALA A 281 -9.30 22.14 9.47
CA ALA A 281 -8.24 22.91 10.12
C ALA A 281 -8.77 24.09 10.97
N GLN A 282 -9.99 24.55 10.70
CA GLN A 282 -10.66 25.64 11.44
C GLN A 282 -11.61 25.13 12.52
N GLN A 283 -11.85 23.82 12.60
CA GLN A 283 -12.77 23.22 13.57
C GLN A 283 -12.04 22.76 14.82
N ASP A 284 -12.72 22.91 15.96
CA ASP A 284 -12.34 22.24 17.20
C ASP A 284 -12.93 20.82 17.26
N PHE A 285 -12.06 19.85 17.53
CA PHE A 285 -12.36 18.43 17.62
C PHE A 285 -12.20 17.84 19.03
N GLU A 286 -11.79 18.61 20.05
CA GLU A 286 -11.59 18.10 21.41
C GLU A 286 -12.86 17.47 21.99
N ASN A 287 -14.01 18.08 21.71
CA ASN A 287 -15.33 17.62 22.17
C ASN A 287 -16.28 17.28 21.00
N CYS A 288 -15.74 16.75 19.89
CA CYS A 288 -16.58 16.46 18.74
C CYS A 288 -17.60 15.34 19.04
N GLU A 289 -18.84 15.53 18.61
CA GLU A 289 -19.89 14.52 18.76
C GLU A 289 -19.93 13.62 17.50
N PRO A 290 -19.78 12.29 17.60
CA PRO A 290 -19.94 11.42 16.44
C PRO A 290 -21.40 11.43 15.93
N LEU A 291 -21.63 11.02 14.68
CA LEU A 291 -22.99 10.85 14.14
C LEU A 291 -23.83 9.86 14.98
N SER A 292 -23.21 8.77 15.42
CA SER A 292 -23.76 7.87 16.45
C SER A 292 -22.62 7.00 17.02
N PRO A 293 -22.64 6.65 18.32
CA PRO A 293 -21.72 5.67 18.91
C PRO A 293 -21.81 4.28 18.28
N THR A 294 -22.91 3.98 17.59
CA THR A 294 -23.15 2.70 16.90
C THR A 294 -23.06 2.78 15.38
N PHE A 295 -22.81 3.97 14.83
CA PHE A 295 -22.85 4.20 13.38
C PHE A 295 -21.92 3.25 12.60
N ASP A 296 -20.74 3.03 13.18
CA ASP A 296 -19.73 2.15 12.65
C ASP A 296 -19.73 0.76 13.30
N LYS A 297 -20.65 0.44 14.24
CA LYS A 297 -20.58 -0.81 15.05
C LYS A 297 -20.62 -2.11 14.24
N ASN A 298 -21.11 -2.08 13.00
CA ASN A 298 -21.01 -3.23 12.10
C ASN A 298 -19.57 -3.28 11.59
N VAL A 299 -18.90 -4.41 11.85
CA VAL A 299 -17.49 -4.63 11.54
C VAL A 299 -17.30 -4.65 10.00
N ALA A 300 -16.07 -4.47 9.49
CA ALA A 300 -15.76 -4.65 8.06
C ALA A 300 -16.01 -6.10 7.56
N LEU A 301 -16.30 -6.98 8.51
CA LEU A 301 -16.86 -8.31 8.36
C LEU A 301 -18.15 -8.29 9.18
N ASP A 302 -19.19 -9.01 8.78
CA ASP A 302 -20.46 -8.99 9.52
C ASP A 302 -20.27 -9.63 10.93
N VAL A 303 -19.25 -10.48 11.08
CA VAL A 303 -18.84 -11.13 12.35
C VAL A 303 -17.33 -11.03 12.54
N CYS A 304 -16.87 -10.89 13.79
CA CYS A 304 -15.43 -10.94 14.13
C CYS A 304 -15.12 -12.31 14.75
N HIS A 305 -14.65 -13.28 13.96
CA HIS A 305 -14.48 -14.65 14.45
C HIS A 305 -13.31 -14.83 15.41
N THR A 306 -12.32 -13.95 15.37
CA THR A 306 -11.17 -13.96 16.28
C THR A 306 -11.51 -13.50 17.70
N GLU A 307 -12.64 -12.82 17.88
CA GLU A 307 -13.01 -12.11 19.11
C GLU A 307 -11.94 -11.12 19.61
N ARG A 308 -11.04 -10.69 18.72
CA ARG A 308 -9.91 -9.81 19.04
C ARG A 308 -10.14 -8.42 18.48
N PHE A 309 -9.98 -7.41 19.33
CA PHE A 309 -10.24 -6.02 18.99
C PHE A 309 -9.06 -5.11 19.30
N ASP A 310 -8.85 -4.09 18.47
CA ASP A 310 -7.91 -3.02 18.78
C ASP A 310 -8.45 -2.08 19.88
N LYS A 311 -7.64 -1.10 20.31
CA LYS A 311 -8.03 -0.12 21.34
C LYS A 311 -9.26 0.74 20.99
N ARG A 312 -9.68 0.76 19.72
CA ARG A 312 -10.87 1.48 19.22
C ARG A 312 -12.04 0.51 18.98
N GLY A 313 -11.91 -0.76 19.38
CA GLY A 313 -12.94 -1.77 19.23
C GLY A 313 -13.10 -2.28 17.80
N ASN A 314 -12.10 -2.12 16.93
CA ASN A 314 -12.14 -2.68 15.58
C ASN A 314 -11.61 -4.12 15.58
N CYS A 315 -12.29 -5.02 14.86
CA CYS A 315 -11.87 -6.43 14.75
C CYS A 315 -10.48 -6.54 14.12
N ILE A 316 -9.62 -7.38 14.70
CA ILE A 316 -8.33 -7.79 14.16
C ILE A 316 -8.54 -9.17 13.53
N VAL A 317 -8.42 -9.26 12.21
CA VAL A 317 -8.71 -10.49 11.48
C VAL A 317 -7.64 -11.55 11.69
N GLY A 318 -8.05 -12.82 11.59
CA GLY A 318 -7.21 -14.02 11.64
C GLY A 318 -7.52 -14.95 10.47
N MET A 319 -6.84 -16.10 10.41
CA MET A 319 -7.09 -17.08 9.34
C MET A 319 -8.53 -17.58 9.28
N GLU A 320 -9.23 -17.61 10.42
CA GLU A 320 -10.66 -17.94 10.48
C GLU A 320 -11.56 -16.94 9.76
N ASP A 321 -11.08 -15.72 9.48
CA ASP A 321 -11.81 -14.68 8.75
C ASP A 321 -11.42 -14.64 7.26
N TYR A 322 -10.54 -15.54 6.77
CA TYR A 322 -9.99 -15.47 5.40
C TYR A 322 -11.07 -15.54 4.31
N ASP A 323 -11.97 -16.52 4.41
CA ASP A 323 -13.04 -16.71 3.42
C ASP A 323 -14.01 -15.51 3.38
N GLU A 324 -14.40 -15.00 4.54
CA GLU A 324 -15.26 -13.82 4.62
C GLU A 324 -14.56 -12.56 4.10
N SER A 325 -13.28 -12.37 4.47
CA SER A 325 -12.46 -11.24 4.03
C SER A 325 -12.32 -11.18 2.51
N THR A 326 -12.04 -12.30 1.86
CA THR A 326 -11.83 -12.39 0.41
C THR A 326 -13.12 -12.22 -0.42
N LYS A 327 -14.28 -12.40 0.22
CA LYS A 327 -15.63 -12.21 -0.37
C LYS A 327 -16.27 -10.87 0.00
N SER A 328 -15.73 -10.18 1.01
CA SER A 328 -16.25 -8.93 1.53
C SER A 328 -16.28 -7.82 0.47
N LYS A 329 -17.25 -6.91 0.56
CA LYS A 329 -17.34 -5.70 -0.28
C LYS A 329 -16.48 -4.55 0.24
N TYR A 330 -16.00 -4.65 1.48
CA TYR A 330 -15.09 -3.66 2.04
C TYR A 330 -13.72 -3.78 1.38
N LEU A 331 -12.96 -2.69 1.34
CA LEU A 331 -11.69 -2.64 0.61
C LEU A 331 -10.49 -3.05 1.47
N PHE A 332 -10.58 -2.84 2.79
CA PHE A 332 -9.49 -3.05 3.74
C PHE A 332 -10.02 -3.70 5.01
N VAL A 333 -9.17 -4.47 5.66
CA VAL A 333 -9.39 -5.08 6.99
C VAL A 333 -8.19 -4.81 7.89
N ARG A 334 -8.37 -4.91 9.20
CA ARG A 334 -7.27 -4.71 10.16
C ARG A 334 -6.59 -6.02 10.50
N ALA A 335 -5.28 -6.06 10.36
CA ALA A 335 -4.46 -7.21 10.72
C ALA A 335 -3.38 -6.81 11.74
N ASP A 336 -2.92 -7.78 12.51
CA ASP A 336 -1.83 -7.63 13.46
C ASP A 336 -0.79 -8.73 13.17
N PRO A 337 0.40 -8.38 12.64
CA PRO A 337 1.41 -9.37 12.27
C PRO A 337 1.95 -10.16 13.46
N TYR A 338 1.75 -9.69 14.70
CA TYR A 338 2.15 -10.40 15.92
C TYR A 338 1.03 -11.23 16.53
N PHE A 339 -0.18 -11.20 15.94
CA PHE A 339 -1.29 -12.06 16.30
C PHE A 339 -1.45 -13.22 15.32
N ASP A 340 -1.57 -12.89 14.04
CA ASP A 340 -1.75 -13.87 12.97
C ASP A 340 -1.11 -13.33 11.69
N HIS A 341 0.12 -13.75 11.43
CA HIS A 341 0.81 -13.42 10.19
C HIS A 341 0.33 -14.28 9.01
N GLY A 342 -0.35 -15.40 9.28
CA GLY A 342 -0.85 -16.31 8.26
C GLY A 342 -1.91 -15.66 7.39
N ILE A 343 -2.89 -14.99 8.00
CA ILE A 343 -3.94 -14.27 7.26
C ILE A 343 -3.36 -13.18 6.35
N ILE A 344 -2.30 -12.51 6.80
CA ILE A 344 -1.61 -11.48 6.01
C ILE A 344 -0.96 -12.13 4.78
N GLN A 345 -0.27 -13.26 4.97
CA GLN A 345 0.34 -14.00 3.87
C GLN A 345 -0.70 -14.52 2.87
N CYS A 346 -1.80 -15.11 3.35
CA CYS A 346 -2.85 -15.62 2.49
C CYS A 346 -3.59 -14.53 1.72
N VAL A 347 -3.88 -13.40 2.35
CA VAL A 347 -4.45 -12.25 1.64
C VAL A 347 -3.45 -11.68 0.63
N ASN A 348 -2.15 -11.69 0.92
CA ASN A 348 -1.12 -11.27 -0.04
C ASN A 348 -1.11 -12.16 -1.29
N GLU A 349 -1.09 -13.47 -1.10
CA GLU A 349 -1.17 -14.46 -2.19
C GLU A 349 -2.44 -14.26 -3.02
N PHE A 350 -3.58 -14.13 -2.34
CA PHE A 350 -4.87 -13.93 -2.99
C PHE A 350 -4.93 -12.65 -3.83
N VAL A 351 -4.48 -11.52 -3.27
CA VAL A 351 -4.45 -10.23 -3.97
C VAL A 351 -3.47 -10.28 -5.15
N TYR A 352 -2.33 -10.93 -4.97
CA TYR A 352 -1.36 -11.16 -6.04
C TYR A 352 -1.98 -11.98 -7.18
N HIS A 353 -2.61 -13.12 -6.87
CA HIS A 353 -3.29 -13.95 -7.87
C HIS A 353 -4.38 -13.18 -8.62
N ARG A 354 -5.24 -12.42 -7.91
CA ARG A 354 -6.25 -11.58 -8.55
C ARG A 354 -5.67 -10.50 -9.46
N THR A 355 -4.44 -10.07 -9.21
CA THR A 355 -3.77 -9.04 -10.00
C THR A 355 -2.98 -9.63 -11.18
N TYR A 356 -2.27 -10.74 -10.96
CA TYR A 356 -1.19 -11.17 -11.86
C TYR A 356 -1.31 -12.60 -12.43
N LYS A 357 -2.29 -13.42 -12.03
CA LYS A 357 -2.37 -14.88 -12.32
C LYS A 357 -2.28 -15.31 -13.80
N ASN A 358 -2.26 -14.38 -14.77
CA ASN A 358 -2.04 -14.69 -16.19
C ASN A 358 -0.93 -13.84 -16.85
N GLY A 359 -0.01 -13.21 -16.10
CA GLY A 359 0.95 -12.24 -16.66
C GLY A 359 2.36 -12.16 -16.07
N TYR A 360 2.58 -12.43 -14.77
CA TYR A 360 3.86 -12.09 -14.11
C TYR A 360 4.51 -13.20 -13.25
N GLY A 361 4.25 -14.47 -13.56
CA GLY A 361 4.98 -15.61 -12.98
C GLY A 361 4.39 -16.20 -11.69
N ASP A 362 4.98 -17.31 -11.25
CA ASP A 362 4.46 -18.20 -10.21
C ASP A 362 4.69 -17.67 -8.77
N VAL A 363 3.80 -18.05 -7.85
CA VAL A 363 4.01 -17.89 -6.40
C VAL A 363 4.92 -19.01 -5.90
N TYR A 364 5.92 -18.67 -5.08
CA TYR A 364 6.82 -19.65 -4.50
C TYR A 364 6.58 -19.79 -3.00
N TYR A 365 6.31 -21.03 -2.58
CA TYR A 365 6.25 -21.41 -1.17
C TYR A 365 7.68 -21.63 -0.65
N THR A 366 8.07 -20.94 0.42
CA THR A 366 9.44 -20.97 0.99
C THR A 366 9.49 -21.39 2.44
#